data_AF-A0A3D0C8V1-F1
#
_entry.id   AF-A0A3D0C8V1-F1
#
_cell.length_a   1.000
_cell.length_b   1.000
_cell.length_c   1.000
_cell.angle_alpha   90.00
_cell.angle_beta   90.00
_cell.angle_gamma   90.00
#
_symmetry.space_group_name_H-M   'P 1'
#
loop_
_entity.id
_entity.type
_entity.pdbx_description
1 polymer ?
#
loop_
_entity_poly.entity_id
_entity_poly.type
_entity_poly.pdbx_seq_one_letter_code
_entity_poly.pdbx_strand_id
1 'polypeptide(L)'
;MSFEKPWGNYLLEAIVETNAPQNISFWPQTIAWQIIFVLLTIVIIKKIYQTWQDYQANAYRREALAWLAQCSLTNEEDVRQLPALLRKTALLANEVNRLDDHLPKNVSTVSKRREEITELTGKSWATWLDRHCKGSQFSQATQPASPTSLSNETLLTQLAYIPRLALNDSEFNNALEQLCQQITLWVQHHQLVDEKSPHDLGEKT
;
A
#
# COMPACT_ATOMS: atom_id res chain seq x y z
N MET A 1 -81.15 -3.21 -45.49
CA MET A 1 -80.97 -4.11 -46.64
C MET A 1 -79.49 -4.40 -46.77
N SER A 2 -79.05 -5.61 -46.45
CA SER A 2 -77.68 -6.05 -46.70
C SER A 2 -77.56 -6.45 -48.17
N PHE A 3 -76.57 -5.90 -48.89
CA PHE A 3 -76.25 -6.40 -50.22
C PHE A 3 -75.78 -7.86 -50.11
N GLU A 4 -76.36 -8.77 -50.90
CA GLU A 4 -75.79 -10.11 -51.09
C GLU A 4 -74.39 -9.90 -51.69
N LYS A 5 -73.31 -10.30 -50.98
CA LYS A 5 -71.90 -10.14 -51.43
C LYS A 5 -71.76 -10.79 -52.82
N PRO A 6 -71.70 -10.04 -53.96
CA PRO A 6 -71.73 -10.65 -55.28
C PRO A 6 -70.33 -11.04 -55.78
N TRP A 7 -69.29 -10.66 -55.03
CA TRP A 7 -67.89 -10.83 -55.41
C TRP A 7 -67.01 -10.82 -54.15
N GLY A 8 -66.08 -11.77 -54.09
CA GLY A 8 -65.22 -12.03 -52.94
C GLY A 8 -65.09 -13.54 -52.72
N ASN A 9 -63.86 -14.05 -52.57
CA ASN A 9 -63.62 -15.48 -52.41
C ASN A 9 -64.02 -15.91 -50.99
N TYR A 10 -65.14 -16.61 -50.87
CA TYR A 10 -65.72 -17.08 -49.60
C TYR A 10 -64.78 -17.99 -48.80
N LEU A 11 -63.79 -18.61 -49.47
CA LEU A 11 -62.74 -19.40 -48.83
C LEU A 11 -61.83 -18.54 -47.94
N LEU A 12 -61.73 -17.23 -48.20
CA LEU A 12 -60.94 -16.30 -47.39
C LEU A 12 -61.65 -15.91 -46.09
N GLU A 13 -62.98 -16.06 -46.00
CA GLU A 13 -63.75 -15.78 -44.77
C GLU A 13 -63.35 -16.75 -43.64
N ALA A 14 -62.85 -17.94 -43.98
CA ALA A 14 -62.33 -18.91 -43.03
C ALA A 14 -60.88 -18.64 -42.58
N ILE A 15 -60.18 -17.68 -43.20
CA ILE A 15 -58.80 -17.32 -42.84
C ILE A 15 -58.86 -16.28 -41.72
N VAL A 16 -58.78 -16.77 -40.48
CA VAL A 16 -58.69 -15.92 -39.29
C VAL A 16 -57.26 -15.38 -39.17
N GLU A 17 -57.10 -14.06 -39.05
CA GLU A 17 -55.80 -13.45 -38.77
C GLU A 17 -55.24 -14.00 -37.45
N THR A 18 -54.07 -14.62 -37.51
CA THR A 18 -53.38 -15.11 -36.32
C THR A 18 -52.88 -13.93 -35.51
N ASN A 19 -53.36 -13.79 -34.27
CA ASN A 19 -52.86 -12.78 -33.34
C ASN A 19 -51.33 -12.89 -33.20
N ALA A 20 -50.64 -11.75 -33.21
CA ALA A 20 -49.20 -11.71 -33.01
C ALA A 20 -48.83 -12.41 -31.69
N PRO A 21 -47.76 -13.23 -31.67
CA PRO A 21 -47.35 -13.89 -30.45
C PRO A 21 -47.05 -12.84 -29.38
N GLN A 22 -47.45 -13.13 -28.14
CA GLN A 22 -47.12 -12.26 -27.03
C GLN A 22 -45.60 -12.04 -26.97
N ASN A 23 -45.19 -10.81 -26.72
CA ASN A 23 -43.78 -10.44 -26.68
C ASN A 23 -43.06 -11.32 -25.65
N ILE A 24 -42.08 -12.09 -26.11
CA ILE A 24 -41.29 -12.98 -25.26
C ILE A 24 -40.35 -12.07 -24.46
N SER A 25 -40.48 -12.10 -23.14
CA SER A 25 -39.56 -11.38 -22.27
C SER A 25 -38.16 -11.94 -22.46
N PHE A 26 -37.25 -11.12 -22.99
CA PHE A 26 -35.83 -11.45 -23.12
C PHE A 26 -35.07 -11.37 -21.78
N TRP A 27 -35.76 -11.11 -20.67
CA TRP A 27 -35.15 -11.13 -19.35
C TRP A 27 -34.93 -12.58 -18.91
N PRO A 28 -33.67 -13.03 -18.73
CA PRO A 28 -33.40 -14.40 -18.32
C PRO A 28 -33.85 -14.61 -16.88
N GLN A 29 -35.02 -15.22 -16.69
CA GLN A 29 -35.58 -15.62 -15.39
C GLN A 29 -34.86 -16.86 -14.85
N THR A 30 -33.53 -16.81 -14.77
CA THR A 30 -32.70 -17.91 -14.30
C THR A 30 -32.08 -17.56 -12.97
N ILE A 31 -32.14 -18.51 -12.02
CA ILE A 31 -31.54 -18.41 -10.68
C ILE A 31 -30.03 -18.13 -10.74
N ALA A 32 -29.39 -18.47 -11.86
CA ALA A 32 -27.98 -18.19 -12.12
C ALA A 32 -27.59 -16.72 -11.87
N TRP A 33 -28.42 -15.75 -12.30
CA TRP A 33 -28.13 -14.33 -12.07
C TRP A 33 -28.19 -13.92 -10.59
N GLN A 34 -29.08 -14.55 -9.81
CA GLN A 34 -29.14 -14.31 -8.37
C GLN A 34 -27.87 -14.85 -7.69
N ILE A 35 -27.39 -16.03 -8.10
CA ILE A 35 -26.14 -16.61 -7.61
C ILE A 35 -24.95 -15.70 -7.96
N ILE A 36 -24.88 -15.22 -9.20
CA ILE A 36 -23.84 -14.27 -9.63
C ILE A 36 -23.89 -12.99 -8.80
N PHE A 37 -25.08 -12.44 -8.56
CA PHE A 37 -25.24 -11.22 -7.76
C PHE A 37 -24.77 -11.43 -6.31
N VAL A 38 -25.12 -12.55 -5.69
CA VAL A 38 -24.65 -12.91 -4.34
C VAL A 38 -23.12 -13.06 -4.32
N LEU A 39 -22.54 -13.78 -5.28
CA LEU A 39 -21.09 -13.94 -5.40
C LEU A 39 -20.39 -12.58 -5.56
N LEU A 40 -20.90 -11.72 -6.44
CA LEU A 40 -20.39 -10.37 -6.67
C LEU A 40 -20.44 -9.54 -5.37
N THR A 41 -21.54 -9.62 -4.64
CA THR A 41 -21.72 -8.90 -3.38
C THR A 41 -20.68 -9.34 -2.34
N ILE A 42 -20.43 -10.64 -2.21
CA ILE A 42 -19.40 -11.18 -1.31
C ILE A 42 -18.01 -10.68 -1.71
N VAL A 43 -17.68 -10.68 -3.00
CA VAL A 43 -16.40 -10.17 -3.51
C VAL A 43 -16.24 -8.68 -3.22
N ILE A 44 -17.29 -7.88 -3.39
CA ILE A 44 -17.28 -6.45 -3.09
C ILE A 44 -17.06 -6.22 -1.59
N ILE A 45 -17.79 -6.92 -0.72
CA ILE A 45 -17.63 -6.80 0.73
C ILE A 45 -16.20 -7.17 1.14
N LYS A 46 -15.65 -8.28 0.60
CA LYS A 46 -14.28 -8.69 0.86
C LYS A 46 -13.27 -7.62 0.42
N LYS A 47 -13.45 -7.04 -0.77
CA LYS A 47 -12.59 -5.95 -1.30
C LYS A 47 -12.65 -4.72 -0.42
N ILE A 48 -13.85 -4.28 -0.02
CA ILE A 48 -14.03 -3.13 0.88
C ILE A 48 -13.34 -3.40 2.22
N TYR A 49 -13.51 -4.59 2.77
CA TYR A 49 -12.88 -4.97 4.04
C TYR A 49 -11.35 -4.98 3.94
N GLN A 50 -10.79 -5.57 2.88
CA GLN A 50 -9.35 -5.57 2.63
C GLN A 50 -8.80 -4.15 2.48
N THR A 51 -9.43 -3.31 1.65
CA THR A 51 -9.01 -1.92 1.50
C THR A 51 -9.12 -1.12 2.79
N TRP A 52 -10.14 -1.39 3.61
CA TRP A 52 -10.27 -0.76 4.92
C TRP A 52 -9.17 -1.22 5.89
N GLN A 53 -8.83 -2.50 5.91
CA GLN A 53 -7.70 -3.03 6.67
C GLN A 53 -6.37 -2.41 6.18
N ASP A 54 -6.14 -2.38 4.87
CA ASP A 54 -4.96 -1.75 4.26
C ASP A 54 -4.87 -0.26 4.63
N TYR A 55 -6.01 0.43 4.70
CA TYR A 55 -6.06 1.83 5.09
C TYR A 55 -5.66 2.02 6.57
N GLN A 56 -6.16 1.16 7.46
CA GLN A 56 -5.76 1.17 8.88
C GLN A 56 -4.30 0.78 9.05
N ALA A 57 -3.84 -0.22 8.32
CA ALA A 57 -2.44 -0.63 8.23
C ALA A 57 -1.55 0.53 7.79
N ASN A 58 -1.96 1.36 6.83
CA ASN A 58 -1.17 2.51 6.38
C ASN A 58 -1.33 3.78 7.25
N ALA A 59 -2.05 3.73 8.37
CA ALA A 59 -2.22 4.88 9.26
C ALA A 59 -0.88 5.37 9.83
N TYR A 60 0.01 4.45 10.22
CA TYR A 60 1.33 4.82 10.77
C TYR A 60 2.20 5.59 9.75
N ARG A 61 2.09 5.27 8.44
CA ARG A 61 2.81 5.98 7.39
C ARG A 61 2.32 7.41 7.28
N ARG A 62 0.99 7.60 7.31
CA ARG A 62 0.36 8.92 7.24
C ARG A 62 0.73 9.78 8.44
N GLU A 63 0.73 9.21 9.64
CA GLU A 63 1.15 9.89 10.85
C GLU A 63 2.62 10.27 10.82
N ALA A 64 3.50 9.36 10.41
CA ALA A 64 4.93 9.64 10.28
C ALA A 64 5.22 10.74 9.25
N LEU A 65 4.54 10.70 8.09
CA LEU A 65 4.66 11.75 7.06
C LEU A 65 4.07 13.09 7.51
N ALA A 66 2.94 13.08 8.22
CA ALA A 66 2.35 14.29 8.77
C ALA A 66 3.27 14.93 9.84
N TRP A 67 3.89 14.11 10.68
CA TRP A 67 4.88 14.57 11.65
C TRP A 67 6.13 15.12 10.96
N LEU A 68 6.66 14.44 9.93
CA LEU A 68 7.80 14.95 9.15
C LEU A 68 7.48 16.27 8.43
N ALA A 69 6.25 16.46 7.98
CA ALA A 69 5.81 17.72 7.36
C ALA A 69 5.68 18.87 8.37
N GLN A 70 5.43 18.57 9.65
CA GLN A 70 5.37 19.55 10.74
C GLN A 70 6.73 19.78 11.40
N CYS A 71 7.67 18.85 11.22
CA CYS A 71 9.02 18.91 11.77
C CYS A 71 9.77 20.13 11.22
N SER A 72 10.13 21.05 12.10
CA SER A 72 10.98 22.19 11.74
C SER A 72 12.44 21.81 11.93
N LEU A 73 13.23 21.83 10.86
CA LEU A 73 14.68 21.60 10.93
C LEU A 73 15.42 22.71 11.70
N THR A 74 14.74 23.81 12.05
CA THR A 74 15.26 24.89 12.91
C THR A 74 15.11 24.58 14.41
N ASN A 75 14.29 23.58 14.78
CA ASN A 75 14.04 23.24 16.18
C ASN A 75 14.91 22.05 16.60
N GLU A 76 15.72 22.22 17.64
CA GLU A 76 16.60 21.16 18.14
C GLU A 76 15.83 19.92 18.60
N GLU A 77 14.67 20.10 19.23
CA GLU A 77 13.89 18.97 19.76
C GLU A 77 13.37 18.09 18.64
N ASP A 78 12.75 18.69 17.61
CA ASP A 78 12.18 17.96 16.48
C ASP A 78 13.26 17.17 15.72
N VAL A 79 14.43 17.80 15.52
CA VAL A 79 15.58 17.16 14.87
C VAL A 79 16.07 15.95 15.66
N ARG A 80 16.14 16.01 16.99
CA ARG A 80 16.57 14.88 17.85
C ARG A 80 15.61 13.68 17.76
N GLN A 81 14.33 13.92 17.47
CA GLN A 81 13.32 12.87 17.39
C GLN A 81 13.34 12.11 16.06
N LEU A 82 14.04 12.61 15.02
CA LEU A 82 14.10 11.96 13.70
C LEU A 82 14.53 10.47 13.73
N PRO A 83 15.61 10.08 14.43
CA PRO A 83 16.04 8.68 14.48
C PRO A 83 15.04 7.81 15.26
N ALA A 84 14.43 8.37 16.32
CA ALA A 84 13.42 7.67 17.11
C ALA A 84 12.14 7.44 16.31
N LEU A 85 11.70 8.44 15.53
CA LEU A 85 10.58 8.33 14.61
C LEU A 85 10.82 7.20 13.61
N LEU A 86 11.96 7.21 12.91
CA LEU A 86 12.28 6.19 11.90
C LEU A 86 12.26 4.78 12.50
N ARG A 87 12.85 4.59 13.69
CA ARG A 87 12.86 3.29 14.37
C ARG A 87 11.46 2.85 14.79
N LYS A 88 10.64 3.78 15.30
CA LYS A 88 9.22 3.53 15.61
C LYS A 88 8.44 3.14 14.35
N THR A 89 8.64 3.83 13.24
CA THR A 89 8.01 3.50 11.95
C THR A 89 8.40 2.12 11.48
N ALA A 90 9.67 1.73 11.59
CA ALA A 90 10.13 0.39 11.22
C ALA A 90 9.50 -0.72 12.08
N LEU A 91 9.35 -0.48 13.39
CA LEU A 91 8.67 -1.41 14.30
C LEU A 91 7.18 -1.55 13.96
N LEU A 92 6.47 -0.44 13.74
CA LEU A 92 5.06 -0.47 13.34
C LEU A 92 4.86 -1.14 11.99
N ALA A 93 5.73 -0.87 11.02
CA ALA A 93 5.70 -1.54 9.73
C ALA A 93 5.91 -3.06 9.86
N ASN A 94 6.74 -3.52 10.79
CA ASN A 94 6.90 -4.94 11.08
C ASN A 94 5.63 -5.56 11.69
N GLU A 95 4.96 -4.84 12.60
CA GLU A 95 3.71 -5.29 13.23
C GLU A 95 2.55 -5.37 12.23
N VAL A 96 2.45 -4.42 11.31
CA VAL A 96 1.41 -4.42 10.26
C VAL A 96 1.53 -5.63 9.34
N ASN A 97 2.75 -6.02 8.94
CA ASN A 97 2.97 -7.22 8.13
C ASN A 97 2.49 -8.53 8.80
N ARG A 98 2.22 -8.53 10.11
CA ARG A 98 1.66 -9.68 10.83
C ARG A 98 0.18 -9.92 10.51
N LEU A 99 -0.56 -8.88 10.10
CA LEU A 99 -2.02 -8.91 9.97
C LEU A 99 -2.52 -9.28 8.57
N ASP A 100 -1.70 -9.10 7.53
CA ASP A 100 -2.12 -9.24 6.13
C ASP A 100 -2.14 -10.70 5.62
N ASP A 101 -1.60 -11.67 6.37
CA ASP A 101 -1.43 -13.03 5.88
C ASP A 101 -2.51 -13.99 6.41
N HIS A 102 -3.32 -14.54 5.49
CA HIS A 102 -4.25 -15.64 5.77
C HIS A 102 -3.52 -16.98 6.01
N LEU A 103 -2.21 -17.02 5.76
CA LEU A 103 -1.34 -18.15 6.05
C LEU A 103 -0.72 -17.95 7.45
N PRO A 104 -0.52 -19.00 8.27
CA PRO A 104 0.14 -18.88 9.56
C PRO A 104 1.62 -18.54 9.36
N LYS A 105 1.93 -17.28 9.07
CA LYS A 105 3.30 -16.75 9.20
C LYS A 105 3.66 -16.81 10.67
N ASN A 106 4.65 -17.63 10.94
CA ASN A 106 5.11 -18.02 12.26
C ASN A 106 5.31 -16.74 13.10
N VAL A 107 4.61 -16.59 14.22
CA VAL A 107 4.82 -15.49 15.20
C VAL A 107 6.32 -15.26 15.47
N SER A 108 7.11 -16.32 15.36
CA SER A 108 8.58 -16.32 15.39
C SER A 108 9.26 -15.35 14.40
N THR A 109 8.80 -15.17 13.15
CA THR A 109 9.48 -14.30 12.17
C THR A 109 9.29 -12.81 12.50
N VAL A 110 8.08 -12.43 12.92
CA VAL A 110 7.78 -11.05 13.32
C VAL A 110 8.56 -10.69 14.59
N SER A 111 8.57 -11.59 15.58
CA SER A 111 9.36 -11.40 16.81
C SER A 111 10.85 -11.32 16.51
N LYS A 112 11.38 -12.19 15.63
CA LYS A 112 12.79 -12.17 15.23
C LYS A 112 13.16 -10.87 14.54
N ARG A 113 12.36 -10.38 13.59
CA ARG A 113 12.64 -9.10 12.92
C ARG A 113 12.57 -7.92 13.88
N ARG A 114 11.65 -7.95 14.86
CA ARG A 114 11.59 -6.94 15.91
C ARG A 114 12.87 -6.92 16.73
N GLU A 115 13.37 -8.09 17.13
CA GLU A 115 14.63 -8.25 17.86
C GLU A 115 15.81 -7.72 17.02
N GLU A 116 15.90 -8.11 15.75
CA GLU A 116 16.88 -7.59 14.79
C GLU A 116 16.83 -6.04 14.72
N ILE A 117 15.65 -5.44 14.52
CA ILE A 117 15.49 -3.98 14.48
C ILE A 117 15.97 -3.33 15.78
N THR A 118 15.71 -3.94 16.94
CA THR A 118 16.13 -3.38 18.23
C THR A 118 17.62 -3.51 18.52
N GLU A 119 18.30 -4.51 17.96
CA GLU A 119 19.74 -4.74 18.13
C GLU A 119 20.59 -3.91 17.16
N LEU A 120 20.08 -3.63 15.96
CA LEU A 120 20.83 -2.92 14.92
C LEU A 120 21.16 -1.47 15.33
N THR A 121 22.44 -1.11 15.22
CA THR A 121 22.98 0.24 15.51
C THR A 121 24.03 0.65 14.47
N GLY A 122 24.21 1.96 14.27
CA GLY A 122 25.21 2.50 13.34
C GLY A 122 25.06 1.98 11.91
N LYS A 123 26.19 1.60 11.32
CA LYS A 123 26.28 1.08 9.95
C LYS A 123 25.36 -0.09 9.67
N SER A 124 25.19 -0.99 10.63
CA SER A 124 24.32 -2.16 10.48
C SER A 124 22.86 -1.75 10.30
N TRP A 125 22.43 -0.73 11.04
CA TRP A 125 21.10 -0.14 10.92
C TRP A 125 20.90 0.58 9.58
N ALA A 126 21.86 1.40 9.15
CA ALA A 126 21.79 2.07 7.85
C ALA A 126 21.73 1.08 6.68
N THR A 127 22.53 0.01 6.73
CA THR A 127 22.54 -1.05 5.70
C THR A 127 21.22 -1.82 5.68
N TRP A 128 20.62 -2.06 6.85
CA TRP A 128 19.31 -2.69 6.96
C TRP A 128 18.21 -1.83 6.34
N LEU A 129 18.22 -0.52 6.59
CA LEU A 129 17.27 0.42 5.97
C LEU A 129 17.35 0.38 4.45
N ASP A 130 18.56 0.41 3.89
CA ASP A 130 18.81 0.35 2.45
C ASP A 130 18.39 -0.99 1.82
N ARG A 131 18.49 -2.09 2.57
CA ARG A 131 17.97 -3.39 2.12
C ARG A 131 16.44 -3.39 1.98
N HIS A 132 15.75 -2.66 2.86
CA HIS A 132 14.29 -2.64 2.93
C HIS A 132 13.64 -1.48 2.16
N CYS A 133 14.42 -0.70 1.40
CA CYS A 133 13.92 0.34 0.51
C CYS A 133 14.83 0.49 -0.72
N LYS A 134 14.33 0.17 -1.92
CA LYS A 134 15.10 0.18 -3.19
C LYS A 134 15.56 1.57 -3.67
N GLY A 135 15.42 2.61 -2.86
CA GLY A 135 15.84 3.97 -3.18
C GLY A 135 16.47 4.73 -2.01
N SER A 136 16.59 4.13 -0.82
CA SER A 136 17.28 4.79 0.28
C SER A 136 18.80 4.59 0.16
N GLN A 137 19.54 5.62 0.58
CA GLN A 137 20.99 5.67 0.54
C GLN A 137 21.51 6.18 1.89
N PHE A 138 21.20 5.45 2.97
CA PHE A 138 21.68 5.77 4.31
C PHE A 138 23.14 5.35 4.52
N SER A 139 23.55 4.23 3.92
CA SER A 139 24.89 3.65 4.05
C SER A 139 25.89 4.17 3.01
N GLN A 140 25.42 4.83 1.96
CA GLN A 140 26.31 5.42 0.96
C GLN A 140 26.93 6.69 1.54
N ALA A 141 28.25 6.70 1.65
CA ALA A 141 28.99 7.94 1.78
C ALA A 141 28.79 8.70 0.47
N THR A 142 27.97 9.76 0.50
CA THR A 142 27.94 10.74 -0.58
C THR A 142 29.39 11.13 -0.88
N GLN A 143 29.81 10.99 -2.14
CA GLN A 143 31.18 11.32 -2.57
C GLN A 143 31.60 12.65 -1.91
N PRO A 144 32.75 12.69 -1.21
CA PRO A 144 33.10 13.83 -0.39
C PRO A 144 33.38 15.03 -1.31
N ALA A 145 32.45 15.98 -1.35
CA ALA A 145 32.72 17.32 -1.86
C ALA A 145 33.65 18.10 -0.90
N SER A 146 33.67 17.70 0.39
CA SER A 146 34.40 18.36 1.48
C SER A 146 34.91 17.35 2.51
N PRO A 147 36.06 17.58 3.18
CA PRO A 147 36.60 16.72 4.25
C PRO A 147 35.75 16.68 5.54
N THR A 148 34.71 17.52 5.65
CA THR A 148 33.76 17.62 6.77
C THR A 148 32.38 17.02 6.49
N SER A 149 32.14 16.45 5.30
CA SER A 149 30.82 15.94 4.94
C SER A 149 30.40 14.78 5.87
N LEU A 150 29.47 15.06 6.78
CA LEU A 150 28.91 14.07 7.69
C LEU A 150 28.04 13.09 6.90
N SER A 151 28.40 11.81 6.94
CA SER A 151 27.57 10.75 6.34
C SER A 151 26.23 10.64 7.07
N ASN A 152 25.15 10.33 6.33
CA ASN A 152 23.80 10.18 6.89
C ASN A 152 23.75 9.13 8.02
N GLU A 153 24.53 8.05 7.91
CA GLU A 153 24.71 7.04 8.96
C GLU A 153 25.20 7.66 10.29
N THR A 154 26.29 8.42 10.21
CA THR A 154 26.92 9.06 11.37
C THR A 154 25.97 10.09 11.97
N LEU A 155 25.29 10.86 11.12
CA LEU A 155 24.32 11.85 11.57
C LEU A 155 23.16 11.16 12.30
N LEU A 156 22.56 10.12 11.72
CA LEU A 156 21.44 9.38 12.32
C LEU A 156 21.78 8.80 13.70
N THR A 157 23.00 8.29 13.88
CA THR A 157 23.44 7.76 15.19
C THR A 157 23.75 8.85 16.20
N GLN A 158 24.42 9.91 15.79
CA GLN A 158 24.90 10.94 16.71
C GLN A 158 23.80 11.94 17.09
N LEU A 159 22.76 12.11 16.27
CA LEU A 159 21.73 13.13 16.48
C LEU A 159 21.06 13.08 17.85
N ALA A 160 20.84 11.87 18.37
CA ALA A 160 20.22 11.67 19.69
C ALA A 160 21.17 12.01 20.85
N TYR A 161 22.49 11.99 20.63
CA TYR A 161 23.51 12.14 21.66
C TYR A 161 24.26 13.48 21.60
N ILE A 162 24.19 14.22 20.49
CA ILE A 162 24.84 15.53 20.36
C ILE A 162 24.20 16.51 21.36
N PRO A 163 24.97 17.08 22.30
CA PRO A 163 24.41 17.96 23.33
C PRO A 163 23.90 19.29 22.77
N ARG A 164 24.54 19.83 21.73
CA ARG A 164 24.14 21.08 21.07
C ARG A 164 24.27 20.96 19.56
N LEU A 165 23.18 21.23 18.84
CA LEU A 165 23.13 21.11 17.39
C LEU A 165 23.66 22.40 16.75
N ALA A 166 24.54 22.27 15.76
CA ALA A 166 25.06 23.40 15.01
C ALA A 166 24.07 23.86 13.92
N LEU A 167 22.83 24.19 14.31
CA LEU A 167 21.75 24.59 13.39
C LEU A 167 22.03 25.89 12.60
N ASN A 168 23.10 26.60 12.93
CA ASN A 168 23.54 27.80 12.20
C ASN A 168 24.55 27.47 11.10
N ASP A 169 25.07 26.24 11.07
CA ASP A 169 26.02 25.78 10.07
C ASP A 169 25.26 25.31 8.81
N SER A 170 25.56 25.92 7.67
CA SER A 170 24.96 25.58 6.39
C SER A 170 25.28 24.15 5.95
N GLU A 171 26.48 23.63 6.26
CA GLU A 171 26.84 22.25 5.90
C GLU A 171 26.02 21.25 6.73
N PHE A 172 25.85 21.53 8.03
CA PHE A 172 25.04 20.71 8.93
C PHE A 172 23.56 20.71 8.54
N ASN A 173 22.99 21.88 8.23
CA ASN A 173 21.59 21.99 7.79
C ASN A 173 21.35 21.25 6.47
N ASN A 174 22.28 21.33 5.52
CA ASN A 174 22.15 20.59 4.26
C ASN A 174 22.17 19.07 4.52
N ALA A 175 23.03 18.58 5.42
CA ALA A 175 23.06 17.18 5.82
C ALA A 175 21.76 16.74 6.53
N LEU A 176 21.15 17.62 7.34
CA LEU A 176 19.85 17.38 7.96
C LEU A 176 18.72 17.28 6.95
N GLU A 177 18.69 18.18 5.96
CA GLU A 177 17.71 18.13 4.87
C GLU A 177 17.82 16.83 4.08
N GLN A 178 19.05 16.42 3.74
CA GLN A 178 19.32 15.14 3.08
C GLN A 178 18.84 13.96 3.92
N LEU A 179 19.14 13.94 5.22
CA LEU A 179 18.65 12.89 6.12
C LEU A 179 17.11 12.85 6.15
N CYS A 180 16.46 14.01 6.29
CA CYS A 180 15.00 14.10 6.32
C CYS A 180 14.36 13.60 5.02
N GLN A 181 14.96 13.90 3.87
CA GLN A 181 14.55 13.38 2.57
C GLN A 181 14.68 11.85 2.49
N GLN A 182 15.80 11.29 2.97
CA GLN A 182 16.00 9.84 3.01
C GLN A 182 15.00 9.14 3.94
N ILE A 183 14.73 9.71 5.12
CA ILE A 183 13.71 9.22 6.05
C ILE A 183 12.33 9.26 5.37
N THR A 184 11.98 10.37 4.73
CA THR A 184 10.70 10.52 4.03
C THR A 184 10.54 9.49 2.92
N LEU A 185 11.58 9.29 2.10
CA LEU A 185 11.60 8.30 1.03
C LEU A 185 11.39 6.88 1.59
N TRP A 186 12.09 6.55 2.67
CA TRP A 186 11.97 5.26 3.33
C TRP A 186 10.56 5.04 3.91
N VAL A 187 9.99 6.03 4.61
CA VAL A 187 8.63 5.95 5.15
C VAL A 187 7.59 5.70 4.05
N GLN A 188 7.78 6.30 2.87
CA GLN A 188 6.89 6.13 1.72
C GLN A 188 7.04 4.76 1.03
N HIS A 189 8.26 4.26 0.86
CA HIS A 189 8.55 3.15 -0.06
C HIS A 189 9.14 1.90 0.59
N HIS A 190 9.21 1.82 1.92
CA HIS A 190 9.73 0.62 2.57
C HIS A 190 8.86 -0.60 2.28
N GLN A 191 9.53 -1.73 2.05
CA GLN A 191 8.91 -3.02 1.81
C GLN A 191 9.52 -4.03 2.79
N LEU A 192 8.76 -4.39 3.81
CA LEU A 192 9.11 -5.42 4.80
C LEU A 192 8.45 -6.77 4.47
N VAL A 193 8.27 -7.03 3.18
CA VAL A 193 7.75 -8.31 2.68
C VAL A 193 8.88 -9.33 2.80
N ASP A 194 8.62 -10.47 3.45
CA ASP A 194 9.56 -11.59 3.44
C ASP A 194 9.78 -12.03 1.98
N GLU A 195 11.01 -11.94 1.47
CA GLU A 195 11.45 -12.47 0.17
C GLU A 195 11.45 -14.02 0.11
N LYS A 196 10.43 -14.65 0.69
CA LYS A 196 10.09 -16.05 0.43
C LYS A 196 8.62 -16.17 0.11
N SER A 197 8.24 -15.61 -1.03
CA SER A 197 7.34 -16.34 -1.92
C SER A 197 8.13 -16.64 -3.18
N PRO A 198 8.79 -17.81 -3.29
CA PRO A 198 8.98 -18.37 -4.61
C PRO A 198 7.57 -18.71 -5.07
N HIS A 199 6.89 -17.77 -5.74
CA HIS A 199 5.74 -18.16 -6.52
C HIS A 199 6.31 -18.98 -7.67
N ASP A 200 6.31 -20.27 -7.37
CA ASP A 200 6.64 -21.39 -8.18
C ASP A 200 6.04 -21.22 -9.57
N LEU A 201 6.87 -21.61 -10.54
CA LEU A 201 6.63 -21.56 -11.96
C LEU A 201 5.40 -22.39 -12.31
N GLY A 202 4.26 -21.73 -12.44
CA GLY A 202 3.08 -22.25 -13.12
C GLY A 202 3.13 -21.99 -14.63
N GLU A 203 4.30 -22.03 -15.25
CA GLU A 203 4.44 -22.20 -16.69
C GLU A 203 5.30 -23.44 -16.92
N LYS A 204 4.64 -24.57 -17.13
CA LYS A 204 5.05 -25.63 -18.04
C LYS A 204 3.95 -26.70 -18.14
N THR A 205 3.70 -27.03 -19.41
CA THR A 205 2.87 -28.09 -20.01
C THR A 205 1.36 -27.89 -20.02
#